data_AF-A0A1W9HAE0-F1
#
_entry.id   AF-A0A1W9HAE0-F1
#
_cell.length_a   1.000
_cell.length_b   1.000
_cell.length_c   1.000
_cell.angle_alpha   90.00
_cell.angle_beta   90.00
_cell.angle_gamma   90.00
#
_symmetry.space_group_name_H-M   'P 1'
#
loop_
_entity.id
_entity.type
_entity.pdbx_description
1 polymer ?
#
loop_
_entity_poly.entity_id
_entity_poly.type
_entity_poly.pdbx_seq_one_letter_code
_entity_poly.pdbx_strand_id
1 'polypeptide(L)' 'MGRFVAIELFHIALGIGLAVLMAYGAAWAVPLARADIWTIAALAVIAIIILGVRPLARAHRRDRGRG' A
#
# COMPACT_ATOMS: atom_id res chain seq x y z
N MET A 1 -0.15 -2.07 20.87
CA MET A 1 -0.34 -2.35 19.43
C MET A 1 -0.48 -3.86 19.26
N GLY A 2 -1.65 -4.37 18.86
CA GLY A 2 -1.86 -5.81 18.72
C GLY A 2 -1.03 -6.42 17.58
N ARG A 3 -0.53 -7.64 17.74
CA ARG A 3 0.35 -8.35 16.76
C ARG A 3 -0.21 -8.36 15.34
N PHE A 4 -1.54 -8.39 15.20
CA PHE A 4 -2.24 -8.34 13.92
C PHE A 4 -2.10 -7.00 13.20
N VAL A 5 -2.10 -5.88 13.93
CA VAL A 5 -1.97 -4.53 13.36
C VAL A 5 -0.59 -4.34 12.73
N ALA A 6 0.47 -4.87 13.37
CA ALA A 6 1.84 -4.79 12.86
C ALA A 6 2.02 -5.59 11.55
N ILE A 7 1.43 -6.78 11.47
CA ILE A 7 1.47 -7.62 10.26
C ILE A 7 0.69 -6.97 9.12
N GLU A 8 -0.47 -6.36 9.40
CA GLU A 8 -1.25 -5.65 8.40
C GLU A 8 -0.48 -4.45 7.84
N LEU A 9 0.15 -3.67 8.73
CA LEU A 9 0.98 -2.53 8.35
C LEU A 9 2.18 -2.98 7.51
N PHE A 10 2.78 -4.12 7.85
CA PHE A 10 3.87 -4.72 7.07
C PHE A 10 3.43 -5.07 5.65
N HIS A 11 2.24 -5.67 5.46
CA HIS A 11 1.74 -5.99 4.13
C HIS A 11 1.44 -4.74 3.28
N ILE A 12 0.90 -3.69 3.90
CA ILE A 12 0.69 -2.40 3.22
C ILE A 12 2.05 -1.80 2.81
N ALA A 13 3.01 -1.76 3.73
CA ALA A 13 4.35 -1.27 3.45
C ALA A 13 5.05 -2.08 2.35
N LEU A 14 4.90 -3.41 2.37
CA LEU A 14 5.45 -4.31 1.36
C LEU A 14 4.82 -4.05 -0.01
N GLY A 15 3.50 -3.89 -0.09
CA GLY A 15 2.79 -3.56 -1.33
C GLY A 15 3.26 -2.23 -1.93
N ILE A 16 3.40 -1.20 -1.10
CA ILE A 16 3.91 0.11 -1.52
C ILE A 16 5.36 -0.02 -2.01
N GLY A 17 6.21 -0.72 -1.26
CA GLY A 17 7.61 -0.93 -1.63
C GLY A 17 7.77 -1.65 -2.97
N LEU A 18 6.99 -2.71 -3.21
CA LEU A 18 6.98 -3.44 -4.48
C LEU A 18 6.49 -2.57 -5.64
N ALA A 19 5.44 -1.77 -5.43
CA ALA A 19 4.95 -0.84 -6.46
C ALA A 19 6.02 0.18 -6.86
N VAL A 20 6.72 0.76 -5.89
CA VAL A 20 7.81 1.72 -6.13
C VAL A 20 8.99 1.04 -6.83
N LEU A 21 9.36 -0.17 -6.43
CA LEU A 21 10.45 -0.92 -7.06
C LEU A 21 10.18 -1.21 -8.54
N MET A 22 8.95 -1.64 -8.85
CA MET A 22 8.53 -1.89 -10.24
C MET A 22 8.48 -0.59 -11.05
N ALA A 23 7.92 0.48 -10.49
CA ALA A 23 7.88 1.79 -11.13
C ALA A 23 9.29 2.33 -11.41
N TYR A 24 10.23 2.13 -10.48
CA TYR A 24 11.63 2.51 -10.65
C TYR A 24 12.29 1.74 -11.78
N GLY A 25 12.12 0.41 -11.82
CA GLY A 25 12.64 -0.43 -12.91
C GLY A 25 12.07 -0.03 -14.28
N ALA A 26 10.76 0.21 -14.34
CA ALA A 26 10.10 0.68 -15.56
C ALA A 26 10.60 2.07 -15.99
N ALA A 27 10.69 3.02 -15.05
CA ALA A 27 11.17 4.38 -15.31
C ALA A 27 12.64 4.45 -15.72
N TRP A 28 13.44 3.43 -15.38
CA TRP A 28 14.81 3.25 -15.87
C TRP A 28 14.82 2.67 -17.29
N ALA A 29 13.97 1.67 -17.57
CA ALA A 29 13.87 1.03 -18.88
C ALA A 29 13.26 1.92 -19.98
N VAL A 30 12.27 2.75 -19.64
CA VAL A 30 11.58 3.67 -20.58
C VAL A 30 11.52 5.09 -20.03
N PRO A 31 12.61 5.87 -20.16
CA PRO A 31 12.71 7.22 -19.62
C PRO A 31 11.68 8.20 -20.21
N LEU A 32 11.29 8.00 -21.47
CA LEU A 32 10.30 8.85 -22.15
C LEU A 32 8.93 8.81 -21.46
N ALA A 33 8.55 7.66 -20.90
CA ALA A 33 7.28 7.47 -20.20
C ALA A 33 7.41 7.65 -18.67
N ARG A 34 8.55 8.15 -18.18
CA ARG A 34 8.85 8.25 -16.73
C ARG A 34 7.75 9.00 -15.96
N ALA A 35 7.21 10.09 -16.51
CA ALA A 35 6.16 10.87 -15.86
C ALA A 35 4.85 10.06 -15.70
N ASP A 36 4.43 9.36 -16.74
CA ASP A 36 3.23 8.52 -16.71
C ASP A 36 3.40 7.33 -15.75
N ILE A 37 4.59 6.71 -15.76
CA ILE A 37 4.93 5.59 -14.86
C ILE A 37 4.82 6.01 -13.40
N TRP A 38 5.38 7.17 -13.03
CA TRP A 38 5.27 7.67 -11.66
C TRP A 38 3.84 8.08 -11.30
N THR A 39 3.06 8.59 -12.26
CA THR A 39 1.63 8.92 -12.05
C THR A 39 0.82 7.67 -11.72
N ILE A 40 0.99 6.60 -12.51
CA ILE A 40 0.32 5.31 -12.27
C ILE A 40 0.82 4.67 -10.97
N ALA A 41 2.11 4.76 -10.67
CA ALA A 41 2.66 4.26 -9.41
C ALA A 41 2.04 4.97 -8.19
N ALA A 42 1.88 6.29 -8.25
CA ALA A 42 1.21 7.05 -7.21
C ALA A 42 -0.26 6.63 -7.03
N LEU A 43 -0.99 6.43 -8.13
CA LEU A 43 -2.36 5.91 -8.09
C LEU A 43 -2.42 4.49 -7.49
N ALA A 44 -1.48 3.62 -7.82
CA ALA A 44 -1.38 2.28 -7.26
C ALA A 44 -1.14 2.32 -5.74
N VAL A 45 -0.24 3.19 -5.26
CA VAL A 45 0.00 3.41 -3.83
C VAL A 45 -1.27 3.88 -3.12
N ILE A 46 -2.01 4.82 -3.71
CA ILE A 46 -3.30 5.29 -3.18
C ILE A 46 -4.29 4.12 -3.08
N ALA A 47 -4.39 3.28 -4.12
CA ALA A 47 -5.26 2.11 -4.11
C ALA A 47 -4.87 1.10 -3.01
N ILE A 48 -3.58 0.83 -2.83
CA ILE A 48 -3.06 -0.04 -1.75
C ILE A 48 -3.49 0.50 -0.38
N ILE A 49 -3.34 1.80 -0.14
CA ILE A 49 -3.74 2.44 1.11
C ILE A 49 -5.26 2.29 1.32
N ILE A 50 -6.08 2.62 0.32
CA ILE A 50 -7.55 2.51 0.41
C ILE A 50 -7.98 1.08 0.73
N LEU A 51 -7.36 0.09 0.07
CA LEU A 51 -7.64 -1.33 0.33
C LEU A 51 -7.21 -1.73 1.76
N GLY A 52 -6.11 -1.19 2.27
CA GLY A 52 -5.60 -1.42 3.62
C GLY A 52 -6.43 -0.78 4.75
N VAL A 53 -7.21 0.28 4.45
CA VAL A 53 -8.09 0.92 5.44
C VAL A 53 -9.26 0.02 5.86
N ARG A 54 -9.81 -0.81 4.94
CA ARG A 54 -10.94 -1.71 5.25
C ARG A 54 -10.61 -2.78 6.32
N PRO A 55 -9.45 -3.47 6.27
CA PRO A 55 -9.02 -4.36 7.34
C PRO A 55 -8.84 -3.65 8.68
N LEU A 56 -8.25 -2.44 8.68
CA LEU A 56 -8.02 -1.64 9.87
C LEU A 56 -9.37 -1.28 10.55
N ALA A 57 -10.35 -0.87 9.76
CA ALA A 57 -11.71 -0.60 10.25
C ALA A 57 -12.40 -1.86 10.82
N ARG A 58 -12.19 -3.05 10.22
CA ARG A 58 -12.72 -4.31 10.75
C ARG A 58 -12.04 -4.75 12.05
N ALA A 59 -10.73 -4.58 12.16
CA ALA A 59 -9.97 -4.88 13.38
C ALA A 59 -10.42 -3.95 14.53
N HIS A 60 -10.57 -2.66 14.25
CA HIS A 60 -11.01 -1.68 15.24
C HIS A 60 -12.45 -1.93 15.73
N ARG A 61 -13.36 -2.41 14.84
CA ARG A 61 -14.71 -2.84 15.23
C ARG A 61 -14.72 -4.10 16.10
N ARG A 62 -13.78 -5.02 15.92
CA ARG A 62 -13.66 -6.23 16.75
C ARG A 62 -13.13 -5.92 18.15
N ASP A 63 -12.26 -4.92 18.28
CA ASP A 63 -11.79 -4.44 19.59
C ASP A 63 -12.90 -3.71 20.36
N ARG A 64 -13.75 -2.91 19.70
CA ARG A 64 -14.87 -2.21 20.37
C ARG A 64 -16.04 -3.10 20.80
N GLY A 65 -16.12 -4.34 20.32
CA GLY A 65 -17.18 -5.29 20.71
C GLY A 65 -16.84 -6.17 21.92
N ARG A 66 -15.66 -5.98 22.53
CA ARG A 66 -15.19 -6.70 23.71
C ARG A 66 -14.98 -5.80 24.95
N GLY A 67 -15.39 -4.54 24.89
CA GLY A 67 -15.54 -3.66 26.05
C GLY A 67 -17.01 -3.55 26.41
#